data_AF-A0A519L4G9-F1
#
_entry.id   AF-A0A519L4G9-F1
#
_cell.length_a   1.000
_cell.length_b   1.000
_cell.length_c   1.000
_cell.angle_alpha   90.00
_cell.angle_beta   90.00
_cell.angle_gamma   90.00
#
_symmetry.space_group_name_H-M   'P 1'
#
loop_
_entity.id
_entity.type
_entity.pdbx_description
1 polymer ?
#
loop_
_entity_poly.entity_id
_entity_poly.type
_entity_poly.pdbx_seq_one_letter_code
_entity_poly.pdbx_strand_id
1 'polypeptide(L)'
;MTATDAPTPARSAPHICDVLIAERAPRLTRSLAWPLVRPVLYKLLNYRQAVRMADAVRPLSGAAALDYMSNLLDLKVSVMNAGRIPATGRCLIVANHPTGIADGIAVFDAIRARRGDAIFFANADAVRVSPRLGEAIIPVEWVHDKRTREKTRATLQAA
;
A
#
# COMPACT_ATOMS: atom_id res chain seq x y z
N MET A 1 -33.25 -42.78 3.90
CA MET A 1 -32.57 -42.04 2.82
C MET A 1 -32.53 -40.57 3.20
N THR A 2 -31.49 -40.16 3.92
CA THR A 2 -31.19 -38.76 4.22
C THR A 2 -30.13 -38.31 3.23
N ALA A 3 -30.51 -37.45 2.30
CA ALA A 3 -29.57 -36.86 1.34
C ALA A 3 -28.64 -35.91 2.09
N THR A 4 -27.35 -36.21 2.06
CA THR A 4 -26.29 -35.33 2.54
C THR A 4 -26.13 -34.20 1.54
N ASP A 5 -26.51 -32.98 1.92
CA ASP A 5 -26.25 -31.78 1.15
C ASP A 5 -24.74 -31.48 1.22
N ALA A 6 -24.05 -31.64 0.10
CA ALA A 6 -22.63 -31.31 -0.01
C ALA A 6 -22.46 -29.79 0.00
N PRO A 7 -21.51 -29.24 0.76
CA PRO A 7 -21.28 -27.79 0.79
C PRO A 7 -20.86 -27.30 -0.60
N THR A 8 -21.60 -26.31 -1.11
CA THR A 8 -21.25 -25.59 -2.33
C THR A 8 -19.86 -24.96 -2.15
N PRO A 9 -18.92 -25.10 -3.11
CA PRO A 9 -17.59 -24.51 -2.97
C PRO A 9 -17.71 -22.99 -2.84
N ALA A 10 -17.33 -22.45 -1.69
CA ALA A 10 -17.24 -21.01 -1.46
C ALA A 10 -16.30 -20.43 -2.54
N ARG A 11 -16.83 -19.57 -3.41
CA ARG A 11 -15.99 -18.82 -4.36
C ARG A 11 -14.91 -18.11 -3.55
N SER A 12 -13.64 -18.44 -3.82
CA SER A 12 -12.49 -17.77 -3.19
C SER A 12 -12.66 -16.25 -3.35
N ALA A 13 -12.60 -15.51 -2.26
CA ALA A 13 -12.67 -14.05 -2.31
C ALA A 13 -11.61 -13.51 -3.30
N PRO A 14 -11.93 -12.49 -4.11
CA PRO A 14 -11.00 -11.94 -5.08
C PRO A 14 -9.75 -11.41 -4.37
N HIS A 15 -8.59 -11.59 -4.99
CA HIS A 15 -7.33 -11.06 -4.46
C HIS A 15 -7.39 -9.53 -4.37
N ILE A 16 -6.77 -8.93 -3.35
CA ILE A 16 -6.84 -7.48 -3.10
C ILE A 16 -6.41 -6.66 -4.34
N CYS A 17 -5.40 -7.12 -5.08
CA CYS A 17 -4.99 -6.45 -6.32
C CYS A 17 -6.12 -6.39 -7.36
N ASP A 18 -6.90 -7.45 -7.56
CA ASP A 18 -8.02 -7.42 -8.51
C ASP A 18 -9.15 -6.49 -8.02
N VAL A 19 -9.40 -6.47 -6.71
CA VAL A 19 -10.37 -5.54 -6.10
C VAL A 19 -9.95 -4.09 -6.35
N LEU A 20 -8.69 -3.75 -6.08
CA LEU A 20 -8.16 -2.40 -6.28
C LEU A 20 -8.16 -2.00 -7.78
N ILE A 21 -7.81 -2.91 -8.68
CA ILE A 21 -7.88 -2.67 -10.14
C ILE A 21 -9.33 -2.40 -10.56
N ALA A 22 -10.29 -3.20 -10.08
CA ALA A 22 -11.71 -3.03 -10.41
C ALA A 22 -12.29 -1.72 -9.87
N GLU A 23 -11.88 -1.29 -8.68
CA GLU A 23 -12.29 -0.02 -8.10
C GLU A 23 -11.68 1.19 -8.81
N ARG A 24 -10.44 1.09 -9.28
CA ARG A 24 -9.72 2.21 -9.91
C ARG A 24 -10.01 2.35 -11.40
N ALA A 25 -10.27 1.26 -12.10
CA ALA A 25 -10.57 1.24 -13.53
C ALA A 25 -11.94 0.58 -13.83
N PRO A 26 -13.04 1.07 -13.24
CA PRO A 26 -14.34 0.38 -13.30
C PRO A 26 -14.94 0.33 -14.71
N ARG A 27 -14.64 1.31 -15.56
CA ARG A 27 -15.08 1.29 -16.97
C ARG A 27 -14.31 0.24 -17.79
N LEU A 28 -13.03 0.05 -17.49
CA LEU A 28 -12.18 -0.92 -18.16
C LEU A 28 -12.58 -2.35 -17.77
N THR A 29 -12.67 -2.62 -16.46
CA THR A 29 -12.96 -3.97 -15.95
C THR A 29 -14.38 -4.46 -16.23
N ARG A 30 -15.34 -3.54 -16.45
CA ARG A 30 -16.71 -3.87 -16.89
C ARG A 30 -16.88 -3.95 -18.42
N SER A 31 -15.85 -3.63 -19.20
CA SER A 31 -15.95 -3.66 -20.67
C SER A 31 -15.97 -5.08 -21.20
N LEU A 32 -16.68 -5.32 -22.31
CA LEU A 32 -16.70 -6.62 -22.99
C LEU A 32 -15.32 -7.04 -23.53
N ALA A 33 -14.43 -6.08 -23.79
CA ALA A 33 -13.06 -6.32 -24.24
C ALA A 33 -12.12 -6.72 -23.09
N TRP A 34 -12.52 -6.58 -21.83
CA TRP A 34 -11.65 -6.82 -20.68
C TRP A 34 -11.02 -8.22 -20.65
N PRO A 35 -11.74 -9.32 -20.90
CA PRO A 35 -11.13 -10.66 -20.90
C PRO A 35 -10.01 -10.81 -21.93
N LEU A 36 -10.07 -10.08 -23.04
CA LEU A 36 -9.05 -10.10 -24.10
C LEU A 36 -7.85 -9.22 -23.77
N VAL A 37 -8.09 -8.03 -23.21
CA VAL A 37 -7.04 -7.04 -22.91
C VAL A 37 -6.32 -7.35 -21.59
N ARG A 38 -7.02 -7.93 -20.62
CA ARG A 38 -6.50 -8.28 -19.28
C ARG A 38 -5.16 -9.03 -19.31
N PRO A 39 -4.97 -10.14 -20.05
CA PRO A 39 -3.70 -10.87 -20.02
C PRO A 39 -2.52 -10.03 -20.52
N VAL A 40 -2.74 -9.16 -21.51
CA VAL A 40 -1.72 -8.25 -22.04
C VAL A 40 -1.34 -7.21 -21.00
N LEU A 41 -2.32 -6.53 -20.40
CA LEU A 41 -2.07 -5.53 -19.36
C LEU A 41 -1.43 -6.15 -18.11
N TYR A 42 -1.87 -7.34 -17.70
CA TYR A 42 -1.32 -8.03 -16.54
C TYR A 42 0.16 -8.42 -16.75
N LYS A 43 0.55 -8.74 -17.99
CA LYS A 43 1.95 -8.98 -18.34
C LYS A 43 2.75 -7.67 -18.38
N LEU A 44 2.23 -6.63 -19.04
CA LEU A 44 2.92 -5.34 -19.20
C LEU A 44 3.10 -4.60 -17.87
N LEU A 45 2.11 -4.67 -16.98
CA LEU A 45 2.10 -3.96 -15.70
C LEU A 45 2.56 -4.84 -14.53
N ASN A 46 3.20 -5.99 -14.81
CA ASN A 46 3.81 -6.84 -13.78
C ASN A 46 2.82 -7.28 -12.68
N TYR A 47 1.59 -7.62 -13.06
CA TYR A 47 0.54 -8.01 -12.10
C TYR A 47 0.97 -9.18 -11.20
N ARG A 48 1.70 -10.16 -11.76
CA ARG A 48 2.21 -11.29 -10.96
C ARG A 48 3.20 -10.85 -9.88
N GLN A 49 4.06 -9.87 -10.16
CA GLN A 49 4.96 -9.28 -9.17
C GLN A 49 4.15 -8.55 -8.10
N ALA A 50 3.13 -7.78 -8.49
CA ALA A 50 2.26 -7.05 -7.55
C ALA A 50 1.53 -8.00 -6.58
N VAL A 51 0.99 -9.11 -7.08
CA VAL A 51 0.35 -10.15 -6.24
C VAL A 51 1.37 -10.75 -5.27
N ARG A 52 2.53 -11.19 -5.75
CA ARG A 52 3.58 -11.75 -4.87
C ARG A 52 4.03 -10.77 -3.79
N MET A 53 4.19 -9.50 -4.14
CA MET A 53 4.53 -8.45 -3.18
C MET A 53 3.42 -8.29 -2.14
N ALA A 54 2.16 -8.17 -2.57
CA ALA A 54 1.01 -8.05 -1.67
C ALA A 54 0.91 -9.24 -0.71
N ASP A 55 1.05 -10.47 -1.20
CA ASP A 55 1.03 -11.68 -0.39
C ASP A 55 2.20 -11.73 0.61
N ALA A 56 3.39 -11.27 0.20
CA ALA A 56 4.58 -11.25 1.05
C ALA A 56 4.48 -10.23 2.19
N VAL A 57 3.92 -9.04 1.94
CA VAL A 57 3.82 -7.97 2.95
C VAL A 57 2.61 -8.10 3.87
N ARG A 58 1.56 -8.81 3.43
CA ARG A 58 0.30 -8.94 4.17
C ARG A 58 0.45 -9.48 5.61
N PRO A 59 1.27 -10.52 5.89
CA PRO A 59 1.41 -11.04 7.26
C PRO A 59 2.42 -10.26 8.12
N LEU A 60 3.20 -9.35 7.53
CA LEU A 60 4.29 -8.65 8.21
C LEU A 60 3.75 -7.53 9.13
N SER A 61 4.54 -7.14 10.13
CA SER A 61 4.31 -5.89 10.88
C SER A 61 4.52 -4.67 9.97
N GLY A 62 4.10 -3.48 10.41
CA GLY A 62 4.27 -2.26 9.61
C GLY A 62 5.74 -1.98 9.28
N ALA A 63 6.62 -2.09 10.28
CA ALA A 63 8.06 -1.93 10.10
C ALA A 63 8.65 -3.00 9.16
N ALA A 64 8.31 -4.27 9.36
CA ALA A 64 8.82 -5.36 8.52
C ALA A 64 8.31 -5.26 7.07
N ALA A 65 7.10 -4.73 6.85
CA ALA A 65 6.58 -4.46 5.50
C ALA A 65 7.37 -3.33 4.82
N LEU A 66 7.71 -2.25 5.53
CA LEU A 66 8.58 -1.19 4.99
C LEU A 66 9.99 -1.70 4.70
N ASP A 67 10.57 -2.52 5.58
CA ASP A 67 11.87 -3.16 5.37
C ASP A 67 11.85 -4.09 4.16
N TYR A 68 10.78 -4.89 3.99
CA TYR A 68 10.59 -5.72 2.80
C TYR A 68 10.55 -4.87 1.53
N MET A 69 9.82 -3.75 1.54
CA MET A 69 9.74 -2.85 0.39
C MET A 69 11.07 -2.14 0.09
N SER A 70 11.82 -1.75 1.11
CA SER A 70 13.20 -1.22 0.96
C SER A 70 14.10 -2.24 0.28
N ASN A 71 14.12 -3.49 0.75
CA ASN A 71 14.92 -4.56 0.15
C ASN A 71 14.46 -4.93 -1.28
N LEU A 72 13.15 -4.88 -1.54
CA LEU A 72 12.61 -5.19 -2.87
C LEU A 72 12.98 -4.14 -3.91
N LEU A 73 12.97 -2.86 -3.53
CA LEU A 73 13.29 -1.76 -4.43
C LEU A 73 14.80 -1.49 -4.53
N ASP A 74 15.55 -1.78 -3.46
CA ASP A 74 17.00 -1.63 -3.36
C ASP A 74 17.51 -0.31 -3.95
N LEU A 75 16.89 0.79 -3.49
CA LEU A 75 17.15 2.12 -4.04
C LEU A 75 18.51 2.63 -3.57
N LYS A 76 19.29 3.17 -4.50
CA LYS A 76 20.53 3.90 -4.18
C LYS A 76 20.17 5.30 -3.67
N VAL A 77 20.15 5.46 -2.35
CA VAL A 77 19.81 6.73 -1.69
C VAL A 77 21.09 7.49 -1.31
N SER A 78 21.19 8.76 -1.73
CA SER A 78 22.24 9.69 -1.29
C SER A 78 21.59 10.80 -0.47
N VAL A 79 22.07 11.01 0.76
CA VAL A 79 21.49 11.98 1.70
C VAL A 79 22.51 13.06 2.03
N MET A 80 22.16 14.31 1.76
CA MET A 80 22.93 15.47 2.20
C MET A 80 22.38 15.99 3.52
N ASN A 81 23.26 16.45 4.42
CA ASN A 81 22.89 17.09 5.68
C ASN A 81 21.98 16.24 6.60
N ALA A 82 22.14 14.91 6.60
CA ALA A 82 21.33 14.01 7.42
C ALA A 82 21.30 14.41 8.91
N GLY A 83 22.39 14.99 9.42
CA GLY A 83 22.48 15.51 10.79
C GLY A 83 21.45 16.59 11.16
N ARG A 84 20.78 17.22 10.19
CA ARG A 84 19.70 18.19 10.43
C ARG A 84 18.38 17.54 10.86
N ILE A 85 18.21 16.23 10.66
CA ILE A 85 17.06 15.50 11.20
C ILE A 85 17.27 15.39 12.73
N PRO A 86 16.38 15.99 13.55
CA PRO A 86 16.46 15.89 15.00
C PRO A 86 16.42 14.42 15.43
N ALA A 87 17.33 14.00 16.30
CA ALA A 87 17.37 12.61 16.80
C ALA A 87 16.21 12.30 17.77
N THR A 88 15.68 13.33 18.43
CA THR A 88 14.58 13.22 19.40
C THR A 88 13.64 14.42 19.27
N GLY A 89 12.48 14.33 19.93
CA GLY A 89 11.46 15.38 19.90
C GLY A 89 10.52 15.30 18.70
N ARG A 90 9.56 16.23 18.65
CA ARG A 90 8.56 16.29 17.58
C ARG A 90 9.18 16.91 16.33
N CYS A 91 8.97 16.27 15.18
CA CYS A 91 9.47 16.73 13.89
C CYS A 91 8.43 16.38 12.82
N LEU A 92 8.08 17.35 11.97
CA LEU A 92 7.31 17.12 10.75
C LEU A 92 8.25 17.30 9.56
N ILE A 93 8.41 16.25 8.77
CA ILE A 93 9.22 16.27 7.54
C ILE A 93 8.25 16.42 6.37
N VAL A 94 8.43 17.49 5.60
CA VAL A 94 7.66 17.74 4.37
C VAL A 94 8.60 17.53 3.18
N ALA A 95 8.28 16.55 2.35
CA ALA A 95 9.06 16.20 1.17
C ALA A 95 8.18 16.16 -0.08
N ASN A 96 8.74 16.55 -1.22
CA ASN A 96 8.14 16.26 -2.52
C ASN A 96 8.33 14.78 -2.86
N HIS A 97 7.39 14.18 -3.60
CA HIS A 97 7.45 12.76 -4.01
C HIS A 97 6.87 12.51 -5.42
N PRO A 98 7.46 13.08 -6.49
CA PRO A 98 6.89 13.01 -7.84
C PRO A 98 6.67 11.58 -8.37
N THR A 99 7.41 10.59 -7.87
CA THR A 99 7.41 9.18 -8.32
C THR A 99 6.53 8.27 -7.44
N GLY A 100 5.98 8.77 -6.34
CA GLY A 100 5.08 8.00 -5.47
C GLY A 100 5.80 7.02 -4.55
N ILE A 101 5.47 5.72 -4.61
CA ILE A 101 5.90 4.72 -3.62
C ILE A 101 7.42 4.59 -3.53
N ALA A 102 8.14 4.67 -4.65
CA ALA A 102 9.60 4.59 -4.65
C ALA A 102 10.25 5.73 -3.84
N ASP A 103 9.74 6.96 -4.01
CA ASP A 103 10.21 8.11 -3.23
C ASP A 103 9.88 7.94 -1.75
N GLY A 104 8.69 7.42 -1.42
CA GLY A 104 8.30 7.12 -0.05
C GLY A 104 9.28 6.16 0.64
N ILE A 105 9.70 5.10 -0.06
CA ILE A 105 10.69 4.14 0.45
C ILE A 105 12.09 4.76 0.53
N ALA A 106 12.51 5.56 -0.46
CA ALA A 106 13.78 6.28 -0.39
C ALA A 106 13.84 7.24 0.81
N VAL A 107 12.74 7.94 1.10
CA VAL A 107 12.60 8.82 2.26
C VAL A 107 12.60 8.00 3.56
N PHE A 108 11.93 6.84 3.60
CA PHE A 108 12.02 5.91 4.72
C PHE A 108 13.46 5.49 5.00
N ASP A 109 14.20 5.09 3.96
CA ASP A 109 15.61 4.70 4.08
C ASP A 109 16.50 5.83 4.57
N ALA A 110 16.29 7.05 4.07
CA ALA A 110 17.03 8.23 4.51
C ALA A 110 16.74 8.59 5.98
N ILE A 111 15.49 8.50 6.43
CA ILE A 111 15.08 8.90 7.76
C ILE A 111 15.44 7.85 8.81
N ARG A 112 15.24 6.54 8.51
CA ARG A 112 15.44 5.45 9.49
C ARG A 112 16.86 5.38 10.04
N ALA A 113 17.85 5.87 9.30
CA ALA A 113 19.23 5.99 9.75
C ALA A 113 19.41 6.89 11.00
N ARG A 114 18.49 7.83 11.25
CA ARG A 114 18.48 8.68 12.46
C ARG A 114 17.23 8.51 13.31
N ARG A 115 16.09 8.14 12.71
CA ARG A 115 14.79 7.99 13.36
C ARG A 115 14.07 6.74 12.89
N GLY A 116 14.15 5.68 13.68
CA GLY A 116 13.38 4.45 13.45
C GLY A 116 11.89 4.55 13.82
N ASP A 117 11.45 5.69 14.34
CA ASP A 117 10.09 5.96 14.82
C ASP A 117 9.26 6.83 13.86
N ALA A 118 9.72 7.00 12.61
CA ALA A 118 9.02 7.79 11.62
C ALA A 118 7.70 7.13 11.17
N ILE A 119 6.64 7.94 11.06
CA ILE A 119 5.32 7.53 10.57
C ILE A 119 5.00 8.34 9.30
N PHE A 120 4.40 7.69 8.30
CA PHE A 120 4.19 8.28 6.97
C PHE A 120 2.71 8.51 6.66
N PHE A 121 2.36 9.64 6.07
CA PHE A 121 1.06 9.76 5.41
C PHE A 121 1.08 8.94 4.11
N ALA A 122 0.16 7.99 3.97
CA ALA A 122 0.08 7.14 2.78
C ALA A 122 -1.38 6.86 2.39
N ASN A 123 -1.61 6.42 1.16
CA ASN A 123 -2.96 6.07 0.70
C ASN A 123 -3.54 4.93 1.57
N ALA A 124 -4.78 5.10 2.02
CA ALA A 124 -5.53 4.11 2.78
C ALA A 124 -5.63 2.73 2.10
N ASP A 125 -5.45 2.65 0.77
CA ASP A 125 -5.35 1.35 0.09
C ASP A 125 -4.17 0.50 0.57
N ALA A 126 -3.09 1.12 1.10
CA ALA A 126 -1.95 0.38 1.65
C ALA A 126 -2.35 -0.53 2.82
N VAL A 127 -3.22 -0.05 3.72
CA VAL A 127 -3.71 -0.88 4.85
C VAL A 127 -4.69 -1.97 4.40
N ARG A 128 -5.27 -1.86 3.19
CA ARG A 128 -6.08 -2.94 2.61
C ARG A 128 -5.20 -4.06 2.05
N VAL A 129 -3.97 -3.75 1.64
CA VAL A 129 -2.97 -4.72 1.17
C VAL A 129 -2.28 -5.40 2.36
N SER A 130 -1.80 -4.61 3.33
CA SER A 130 -1.22 -5.11 4.58
C SER A 130 -1.83 -4.36 5.77
N PRO A 131 -2.73 -5.00 6.54
CA PRO A 131 -3.45 -4.35 7.64
C PRO A 131 -2.54 -3.71 8.70
N ARG A 132 -1.38 -4.32 8.96
CA ARG A 132 -0.43 -3.87 9.98
C ARG A 132 0.44 -2.70 9.53
N LEU A 133 0.37 -2.28 8.26
CA LEU A 133 1.02 -1.04 7.83
C LEU A 133 0.52 0.18 8.62
N GLY A 134 -0.71 0.14 9.17
CA GLY A 134 -1.22 1.19 10.05
C GLY A 134 -0.38 1.44 11.32
N GLU A 135 0.55 0.55 11.65
CA GLU A 135 1.55 0.76 12.72
C GLU A 135 2.63 1.77 12.33
N ALA A 136 2.86 1.97 11.02
CA ALA A 136 3.93 2.79 10.46
C ALA A 136 3.42 3.88 9.49
N ILE A 137 2.13 3.87 9.13
CA ILE A 137 1.51 4.88 8.27
C ILE A 137 0.24 5.43 8.88
N ILE A 138 -0.02 6.71 8.61
CA ILE A 138 -1.32 7.34 8.77
C ILE A 138 -2.06 7.20 7.44
N PRO A 139 -3.13 6.38 7.38
CA PRO A 139 -3.88 6.18 6.15
C PRO A 139 -4.70 7.42 5.80
N VAL A 140 -4.60 7.86 4.55
CA VAL A 140 -5.30 9.03 4.00
C VAL A 140 -6.18 8.60 2.83
N GLU A 141 -7.44 9.05 2.86
CA GLU A 141 -8.39 8.83 1.77
C GLU A 141 -8.25 9.92 0.69
N TRP A 142 -7.75 9.52 -0.47
CA TRP A 142 -7.53 10.42 -1.60
C TRP A 142 -8.67 10.41 -2.61
N VAL A 143 -9.53 9.39 -2.60
CA VAL A 143 -10.69 9.32 -3.50
C VAL A 143 -11.78 10.25 -2.99
N HIS A 144 -12.07 11.33 -3.73
CA HIS A 144 -13.08 12.32 -3.34
C HIS A 144 -14.41 11.69 -2.94
N ASP A 145 -14.93 10.78 -3.77
CA ASP A 145 -16.22 10.11 -3.52
C ASP A 145 -16.22 9.22 -2.27
N LYS A 146 -15.04 8.83 -1.77
CA LYS A 146 -14.88 8.01 -0.57
C LYS A 146 -14.51 8.83 0.66
N ARG A 147 -14.28 10.15 0.54
CA ARG A 147 -13.96 11.03 1.67
C ARG A 147 -15.21 11.24 2.51
N THR A 148 -15.11 10.90 3.79
CA THR A 148 -16.15 11.17 4.79
C THR A 148 -15.56 11.96 5.94
N ARG A 149 -16.41 12.69 6.68
CA ARG A 149 -15.99 13.41 7.90
C ARG A 149 -15.31 12.48 8.89
N GLU A 150 -15.79 11.24 9.00
CA GLU A 150 -15.23 10.20 9.85
C GLU A 150 -13.80 9.82 9.46
N LYS A 151 -13.54 9.60 8.15
CA LYS A 151 -12.20 9.31 7.66
C LYS A 151 -11.24 10.47 7.88
N THR A 152 -11.68 11.71 7.64
CA THR A 152 -10.88 12.90 7.94
C THR A 152 -10.56 13.00 9.43
N ARG A 153 -11.53 12.69 10.30
CA ARG A 153 -11.32 12.68 11.76
C ARG A 153 -10.34 11.59 12.18
N ALA A 154 -10.44 10.39 11.61
CA ALA A 154 -9.51 9.30 11.88
C ALA A 154 -8.07 9.66 11.50
N THR A 155 -7.85 10.30 10.34
CA THR A 155 -6.54 10.83 9.95
C THR A 155 -6.00 11.85 10.96
N LEU A 156 -6.85 12.76 11.45
CA LEU A 156 -6.44 13.76 12.46
C LEU A 156 -6.15 13.17 13.83
N GLN A 157 -6.83 12.08 14.23
CA GLN A 157 -6.59 11.41 15.51
C GLN A 157 -5.31 10.57 15.51
N ALA A 158 -4.87 10.12 14.34
CA ALA A 158 -3.67 9.32 14.15
C ALA A 158 -2.39 10.15 13.96
N ALA A 159 -2.51 11.47 13.78
CA ALA A 159 -1.41 12.41 13.58
C ALA A 159 -1.01 13.12 14.89
#